data_AF-A0A396TUN7-F1
#
_entry.id   AF-A0A396TUN7-F1
#
_cell.length_a   1.000
_cell.length_b   1.000
_cell.length_c   1.000
_cell.angle_alpha   90.00
_cell.angle_beta   90.00
_cell.angle_gamma   90.00
#
_symmetry.space_group_name_H-M   'P 1'
#
loop_
_entity.id
_entity.type
_entity.pdbx_description
1 polymer ?
#
loop_
_entity_poly.entity_id
_entity_poly.type
_entity_poly.pdbx_seq_one_letter_code
_entity_poly.pdbx_strand_id
1 'polypeptide(L)'
;MKLPQALDYNKGASMKPNLTVFGTCRVYEPCKLLEDDNYLTLNNKMVYGYTHTTKELLQMLKLLDDDFECEGLLLELLIKNIEHFEYSRNKNFEESDSVIIEVSSIRLFSVNGIYLRSNLLFAFIKSSIADCEIFWKDLISQRLRSIGEYTLVKELSQEELTILENVKSEIQTKESFLSDLEEIYKYININQKVTFVSHFDMKVRNSDVRVPERVLIKEWLSEFSDKVYSTFFNPRFLLEEYGYEKGLLDNAHYTKEFEKELSKLYLDLILN
;
A
#
# COMPACT_ATOMS: atom_id res chain seq x y z
N MET A 1 28.77 -3.66 -2.44
CA MET A 1 28.47 -2.25 -2.77
C MET A 1 28.53 -1.52 -1.44
N LYS A 2 29.39 -0.50 -1.26
CA LYS A 2 29.48 0.21 0.02
C LYS A 2 28.21 1.05 0.20
N LEU A 3 27.52 0.93 1.34
CA LEU A 3 26.47 1.87 1.73
C LEU A 3 27.00 3.31 1.56
N PRO A 4 26.26 4.22 0.91
CA PRO A 4 26.67 5.61 0.81
C PRO A 4 26.92 6.18 2.20
N GLN A 5 28.03 6.90 2.37
CA GLN A 5 28.22 7.72 3.56
C GLN A 5 27.09 8.76 3.58
N ALA A 6 26.39 8.88 4.72
CA ALA A 6 25.34 9.86 4.92
C ALA A 6 25.84 11.24 4.48
N LEU A 7 25.27 11.75 3.39
CA LEU A 7 25.59 13.08 2.88
C LEU A 7 25.11 14.09 3.92
N ASP A 8 26.02 14.96 4.36
CA ASP A 8 25.72 16.09 5.24
C ASP A 8 24.99 17.16 4.40
N TYR A 9 23.66 17.04 4.30
CA TYR A 9 22.82 17.90 3.47
C TYR A 9 22.62 19.32 4.02
N ASN A 10 23.43 19.77 4.99
CA ASN A 10 23.43 21.15 5.49
C ASN A 10 24.10 22.16 4.54
N LYS A 11 23.66 22.22 3.28
CA LYS A 11 24.09 23.27 2.34
C LYS A 11 22.91 23.92 1.64
N GLY A 12 22.45 25.02 2.26
CA GLY A 12 21.96 26.23 1.61
C GLY A 12 20.66 26.12 0.82
N ALA A 13 19.53 26.46 1.44
CA ALA A 13 18.29 26.94 0.83
C ALA A 13 17.90 26.35 -0.56
N SER A 14 18.15 25.07 -0.81
CA SER A 14 17.51 24.35 -1.90
C SER A 14 16.10 24.02 -1.42
N MET A 15 15.11 24.32 -2.25
CA MET A 15 13.70 23.98 -2.00
C MET A 15 13.62 22.50 -1.59
N LYS A 16 12.94 22.20 -0.48
CA LYS A 16 12.75 20.82 -0.05
C LYS A 16 11.83 20.12 -1.05
N PRO A 17 12.14 18.89 -1.46
CA PRO A 17 11.26 18.15 -2.35
C PRO A 17 9.91 17.88 -1.67
N ASN A 18 8.84 18.05 -2.43
CA ASN A 18 7.49 17.64 -2.07
C ASN A 18 7.28 16.19 -2.52
N LEU A 19 6.96 15.30 -1.59
CA LEU A 19 6.79 13.87 -1.83
C LEU A 19 5.35 13.43 -1.56
N THR A 20 4.73 12.72 -2.50
CA THR A 20 3.51 11.94 -2.22
C THR A 20 3.87 10.46 -2.06
N VAL A 21 3.31 9.80 -1.05
CA VAL A 21 3.52 8.36 -0.81
C VAL A 21 2.19 7.60 -0.86
N PHE A 22 2.05 6.67 -1.78
CA PHE A 22 0.98 5.68 -1.81
C PHE A 22 1.54 4.33 -1.36
N GLY A 23 0.87 3.67 -0.42
CA GLY A 23 1.36 2.39 0.10
C GLY A 23 0.98 2.15 1.56
N THR A 24 1.77 1.32 2.22
CA THR A 24 1.59 0.96 3.62
C THR A 24 2.57 1.72 4.52
N CYS A 25 2.53 1.42 5.82
CA CYS A 25 3.51 1.91 6.80
C CYS A 25 4.97 1.67 6.39
N ARG A 26 5.26 0.63 5.60
CA ARG A 26 6.62 0.29 5.17
C ARG A 26 7.30 1.35 4.31
N VAL A 27 6.52 2.11 3.54
CA VAL A 27 7.04 3.25 2.77
C VAL A 27 6.75 4.57 3.46
N TYR A 28 5.58 4.68 4.10
CA TYR A 28 5.13 5.92 4.73
C TYR A 28 5.98 6.30 5.95
N GLU A 29 6.21 5.37 6.89
CA GLU A 29 6.93 5.68 8.14
C GLU A 29 8.38 6.11 7.88
N PRO A 30 9.18 5.43 7.02
CA PRO A 30 10.50 5.93 6.67
C PRO A 30 10.49 7.32 6.01
N CYS A 31 9.50 7.63 5.18
CA CYS A 31 9.39 8.96 4.58
C CYS A 31 8.95 10.02 5.60
N LYS A 32 8.13 9.63 6.59
CA LYS A 32 7.73 10.50 7.69
C LYS A 32 8.92 10.88 8.58
N LEU A 33 9.85 9.95 8.80
CA LEU A 33 11.13 10.25 9.47
C LEU A 33 11.92 11.35 8.73
N LEU A 34 11.96 11.31 7.39
CA LEU A 34 12.63 12.34 6.59
C LEU A 34 11.95 13.71 6.69
N GLU A 35 10.62 13.75 6.77
CA GLU A 35 9.88 15.00 7.01
C GLU A 35 10.16 15.56 8.40
N ASP A 36 10.13 14.71 9.42
CA ASP A 36 10.39 15.10 10.82
C ASP A 36 11.84 15.62 10.99
N ASP A 37 12.78 15.02 10.26
CA ASP A 37 14.18 15.47 10.17
C ASP A 37 14.39 16.61 9.14
N ASN A 38 13.31 17.18 8.61
CA ASN A 38 13.30 18.40 7.79
C ASN A 38 13.99 18.26 6.42
N TYR A 39 14.12 17.05 5.88
CA TYR A 39 14.72 16.79 4.55
C TYR A 39 13.74 16.93 3.39
N LEU A 40 12.44 16.71 3.61
CA LEU A 40 11.38 16.81 2.60
C LEU A 40 10.07 17.33 3.19
N THR A 41 9.06 17.54 2.36
CA THR A 41 7.67 17.80 2.80
C THR A 41 6.76 16.70 2.26
N LEU A 42 5.92 16.08 3.09
CA LEU A 42 4.92 15.12 2.62
C LEU A 42 3.67 15.81 2.12
N ASN A 43 3.25 15.45 0.91
CA ASN A 43 2.04 15.92 0.25
C ASN A 43 0.94 14.84 0.28
N ASN A 44 0.70 14.28 1.47
CA ASN A 44 -0.21 13.14 1.65
C ASN A 44 -1.64 13.55 2.06
N LYS A 45 -2.02 14.83 1.94
CA LYS A 45 -3.32 15.35 2.39
C LYS A 45 -4.52 14.63 1.76
N MET A 46 -4.39 14.17 0.52
CA MET A 46 -5.44 13.45 -0.23
C MET A 46 -5.20 11.93 -0.26
N VAL A 47 -4.25 11.42 0.52
CA VAL A 47 -3.98 9.98 0.63
C VAL A 47 -4.71 9.46 1.86
N TYR A 48 -5.93 8.98 1.65
CA TYR A 48 -6.86 8.64 2.73
C TYR A 48 -6.61 7.29 3.40
N GLY A 49 -5.35 7.00 3.76
CA GLY A 49 -4.89 5.77 4.41
C GLY A 49 -4.16 4.80 3.46
N TYR A 50 -3.83 3.62 3.98
CA TYR A 50 -2.94 2.69 3.30
C TYR A 50 -3.59 1.96 2.11
N THR A 51 -2.80 1.76 1.07
CA THR A 51 -3.15 0.94 -0.11
C THR A 51 -2.15 -0.21 -0.25
N HIS A 52 -2.66 -1.40 -0.56
CA HIS A 52 -1.88 -2.64 -0.66
C HIS A 52 -1.80 -3.17 -2.09
N THR A 53 -2.83 -2.91 -2.89
CA THR A 53 -3.00 -3.45 -4.25
C THR A 53 -3.13 -2.32 -5.26
N THR A 54 -2.89 -2.59 -6.54
CA THR A 54 -3.11 -1.58 -7.58
C THR A 54 -4.59 -1.20 -7.69
N LYS A 55 -5.52 -2.13 -7.46
CA LYS A 55 -6.96 -1.86 -7.47
C LYS A 55 -7.37 -0.88 -6.38
N GLU A 56 -6.87 -1.06 -5.15
CA GLU A 56 -7.14 -0.13 -4.04
C GLU A 56 -6.66 1.29 -4.37
N LEU A 57 -5.44 1.41 -4.91
CA LEU A 57 -4.88 2.70 -5.29
C LEU A 57 -5.65 3.35 -6.46
N LEU A 58 -5.87 2.61 -7.55
CA LEU A 58 -6.58 3.12 -8.71
C LEU A 58 -8.01 3.56 -8.36
N GLN A 59 -8.71 2.77 -7.55
CA GLN A 59 -10.06 3.12 -7.11
C GLN A 59 -10.05 4.37 -6.23
N MET A 60 -9.05 4.54 -5.35
CA MET A 60 -8.90 5.78 -4.58
C MET A 60 -8.67 6.98 -5.49
N LEU A 61 -7.81 6.86 -6.51
CA LEU A 61 -7.58 7.95 -7.47
C LEU A 61 -8.86 8.31 -8.25
N LYS A 62 -9.63 7.31 -8.70
CA LYS A 62 -10.92 7.52 -9.36
C LYS A 62 -11.96 8.16 -8.46
N LEU A 63 -11.98 7.78 -7.18
CA LEU A 63 -12.87 8.36 -6.18
C LEU A 63 -12.57 9.85 -5.94
N LEU A 64 -11.29 10.25 -6.00
CA LEU A 64 -10.88 11.65 -5.85
C LEU A 64 -11.28 12.51 -7.07
N ASP A 65 -11.28 11.90 -8.26
CA ASP A 65 -11.58 12.56 -9.54
C ASP A 65 -13.07 12.59 -9.90
N ASP A 66 -13.97 12.16 -9.00
CA ASP A 66 -15.41 11.95 -9.26
C ASP A 66 -15.72 10.91 -10.37
N ASP A 67 -14.74 10.07 -10.75
CA ASP A 67 -14.88 9.01 -11.77
C ASP A 67 -15.40 7.68 -11.20
N PHE A 68 -15.63 7.64 -9.88
CA PHE A 68 -16.16 6.50 -9.15
C PHE A 68 -16.95 6.98 -7.93
N GLU A 69 -18.16 6.46 -7.75
CA GLU A 69 -19.00 6.76 -6.59
C GLU A 69 -19.08 5.53 -5.67
N CYS A 70 -18.95 5.78 -4.37
CA CYS A 70 -19.13 4.78 -3.33
C CYS A 70 -19.64 5.48 -2.09
N GLU A 71 -20.59 4.87 -1.39
CA GLU A 71 -21.25 5.46 -0.22
C GLU A 71 -21.39 4.45 0.91
N GLY A 72 -21.86 4.91 2.06
CA GLY A 72 -22.18 4.07 3.21
C GLY A 72 -20.98 3.31 3.75
N LEU A 73 -21.24 2.11 4.28
CA LEU A 73 -20.23 1.28 4.92
C LEU A 73 -19.15 0.82 3.93
N LEU A 74 -19.46 0.72 2.64
CA LEU A 74 -18.46 0.40 1.63
C LEU A 74 -17.42 1.52 1.53
N LEU A 75 -17.84 2.80 1.53
CA LEU A 75 -16.92 3.94 1.52
C LEU A 75 -16.04 3.96 2.78
N GLU A 76 -16.59 3.64 3.95
CA GLU A 76 -15.82 3.51 5.20
C GLU A 76 -14.75 2.40 5.14
N LEU A 77 -15.00 1.35 4.37
CA LEU A 77 -14.03 0.27 4.10
C LEU A 77 -13.02 0.62 3.00
N LEU A 78 -13.22 1.75 2.31
CA LEU A 78 -12.28 2.32 1.35
C LEU A 78 -11.46 3.46 1.93
N ILE A 79 -11.96 4.17 2.93
CA ILE A 79 -11.38 5.42 3.41
C ILE A 79 -11.26 5.35 4.92
N LYS A 80 -10.02 5.47 5.40
CA LYS A 80 -9.79 5.62 6.84
C LYS A 80 -10.15 7.05 7.23
N ASN A 81 -10.87 7.21 8.35
CA ASN A 81 -11.29 8.51 8.89
C ASN A 81 -12.13 9.31 7.87
N ILE A 82 -13.23 8.69 7.43
CA ILE A 82 -14.17 9.22 6.43
C ILE A 82 -14.68 10.62 6.77
N GLU A 83 -14.73 11.00 8.05
CA GLU A 83 -15.12 12.33 8.51
C GLU A 83 -14.21 13.47 8.01
N HIS A 84 -13.01 13.13 7.55
CA HIS A 84 -12.05 14.05 6.95
C HIS A 84 -11.97 13.91 5.43
N PHE A 85 -12.81 13.07 4.83
CA PHE A 85 -12.82 12.86 3.40
C PHE A 85 -13.54 14.01 2.69
N GLU A 86 -12.82 14.63 1.77
CA GLU A 86 -13.36 15.61 0.85
C GLU A 86 -13.09 15.15 -0.58
N TYR A 87 -14.15 15.09 -1.38
CA TYR A 87 -14.02 15.00 -2.84
C TYR A 87 -13.30 16.26 -3.32
N SER A 88 -12.22 16.09 -4.08
CA SER A 88 -11.46 17.22 -4.62
C SER A 88 -11.03 16.92 -6.04
N ARG A 89 -11.65 17.64 -6.99
CA ARG A 89 -11.22 17.69 -8.39
C ARG A 89 -9.83 18.29 -8.58
N ASN A 90 -9.31 18.97 -7.56
CA ASN A 90 -7.93 19.44 -7.56
C ASN A 90 -7.06 18.34 -6.96
N LYS A 91 -6.35 17.63 -7.84
CA LYS A 91 -5.33 16.64 -7.50
C LYS A 91 -4.18 17.31 -6.79
N ASN A 92 -4.26 17.46 -5.46
CA ASN A 92 -3.18 18.08 -4.68
C ASN A 92 -1.84 17.35 -4.87
N PHE A 93 -1.84 16.06 -5.25
CA PHE A 93 -0.60 15.35 -5.52
C PHE A 93 0.16 15.88 -6.74
N GLU A 94 -0.42 16.68 -7.65
CA GLU A 94 0.30 17.32 -8.78
C GLU A 94 1.42 18.27 -8.33
N GLU A 95 1.35 18.79 -7.10
CA GLU A 95 2.38 19.67 -6.51
C GLU A 95 3.61 18.91 -6.00
N SER A 96 3.63 17.57 -6.09
CA SER A 96 4.77 16.77 -5.70
C SER A 96 5.85 16.74 -6.77
N ASP A 97 7.11 16.87 -6.36
CA ASP A 97 8.28 16.64 -7.22
C ASP A 97 8.49 15.14 -7.46
N SER A 98 8.07 14.31 -6.52
CA SER A 98 8.23 12.85 -6.59
C SER A 98 7.05 12.11 -5.96
N VAL A 99 6.80 10.89 -6.44
CA VAL A 99 5.77 9.99 -5.94
C VAL A 99 6.36 8.61 -5.71
N ILE A 100 6.17 8.07 -4.50
CA ILE A 100 6.48 6.68 -4.17
C ILE A 100 5.18 5.88 -4.17
N ILE A 101 5.16 4.75 -4.87
CA ILE A 101 4.01 3.85 -4.97
C ILE A 101 4.42 2.45 -4.53
N GLU A 102 3.99 2.03 -3.35
CA GLU A 102 4.12 0.64 -2.90
C GLU A 102 2.95 -0.20 -3.43
N VAL A 103 3.27 -1.35 -4.01
CA VAL A 103 2.31 -2.46 -4.14
C VAL A 103 2.82 -3.63 -3.33
N SER A 104 1.98 -4.10 -2.41
CA SER A 104 2.38 -5.05 -1.38
C SER A 104 1.56 -6.34 -1.35
N SER A 105 0.47 -6.38 -2.12
CA SER A 105 -0.39 -7.54 -2.30
C SER A 105 -0.95 -7.58 -3.72
N ILE A 106 -1.17 -8.79 -4.22
CA ILE A 106 -2.01 -9.09 -5.38
C ILE A 106 -3.30 -9.81 -4.97
N ARG A 107 -3.50 -10.04 -3.67
CA ARG A 107 -4.77 -10.54 -3.15
C ARG A 107 -5.72 -9.37 -3.00
N LEU A 108 -6.83 -9.47 -3.71
CA LEU A 108 -7.89 -8.48 -3.73
C LEU A 108 -9.05 -8.96 -2.85
N PHE A 109 -9.69 -8.03 -2.15
CA PHE A 109 -10.97 -8.27 -1.50
C PHE A 109 -12.00 -7.34 -2.11
N SER A 110 -13.18 -7.86 -2.45
CA SER A 110 -14.19 -7.02 -3.12
C SER A 110 -15.61 -7.40 -2.74
N VAL A 111 -16.49 -6.40 -2.77
CA VAL A 111 -17.95 -6.57 -2.70
C VAL A 111 -18.54 -5.85 -3.91
N ASN A 112 -19.29 -6.57 -4.75
CA ASN A 112 -19.98 -6.00 -5.93
C ASN A 112 -19.09 -5.16 -6.86
N GLY A 113 -17.82 -5.57 -7.03
CA GLY A 113 -16.85 -4.87 -7.89
C GLY A 113 -16.11 -3.70 -7.22
N ILE A 114 -16.42 -3.40 -5.95
CA ILE A 114 -15.71 -2.42 -5.14
C ILE A 114 -14.60 -3.12 -4.37
N TYR A 115 -13.36 -2.66 -4.55
CA TYR A 115 -12.16 -3.25 -3.96
C TYR A 115 -11.88 -2.66 -2.58
N LEU A 116 -12.01 -3.49 -1.54
CA LEU A 116 -11.90 -3.11 -0.14
C LEU A 116 -10.47 -3.18 0.35
N ARG A 117 -10.12 -2.30 1.29
CA ARG A 117 -8.79 -2.35 1.92
C ARG A 117 -8.71 -3.49 2.90
N SER A 118 -7.73 -4.37 2.70
CA SER A 118 -7.58 -5.59 3.51
C SER A 118 -7.52 -5.33 5.02
N ASN A 119 -6.86 -4.26 5.47
CA ASN A 119 -6.74 -3.91 6.89
C ASN A 119 -8.05 -3.37 7.47
N LEU A 120 -8.83 -2.59 6.72
CA LEU A 120 -10.13 -2.08 7.17
C LEU A 120 -11.17 -3.20 7.17
N LEU A 121 -11.18 -4.03 6.13
CA LEU A 121 -12.02 -5.22 6.07
C LEU A 121 -11.72 -6.18 7.23
N PHE A 122 -10.45 -6.44 7.54
CA PHE A 122 -10.09 -7.30 8.67
C PHE A 122 -10.52 -6.70 10.01
N ALA A 123 -10.35 -5.39 10.21
CA ALA A 123 -10.83 -4.70 11.41
C ALA A 123 -12.35 -4.79 11.55
N PHE A 124 -13.09 -4.61 10.43
CA PHE A 124 -14.54 -4.77 10.37
C PHE A 124 -14.96 -6.19 10.74
N ILE A 125 -14.38 -7.22 10.10
CA ILE A 125 -14.66 -8.64 10.41
C ILE A 125 -14.38 -8.92 11.89
N LYS A 126 -13.25 -8.44 12.43
CA LYS A 126 -12.89 -8.61 13.84
C LYS A 126 -13.90 -7.98 14.81
N SER A 127 -14.51 -6.86 14.41
CA SER A 127 -15.55 -6.19 15.21
C SER A 127 -16.94 -6.85 15.10
N SER A 128 -17.14 -7.68 14.07
CA SER A 128 -18.44 -8.27 13.72
C SER A 128 -18.54 -9.76 14.04
N ILE A 129 -17.43 -10.50 13.95
CA ILE A 129 -17.36 -11.96 14.05
C ILE A 129 -16.33 -12.35 15.12
N ALA A 130 -16.77 -13.08 16.15
CA ALA A 130 -15.91 -13.52 17.24
C ALA A 130 -14.84 -14.50 16.73
N ASP A 131 -15.23 -15.39 15.81
CA ASP A 131 -14.35 -16.34 15.12
C ASP A 131 -13.65 -15.72 13.90
N CYS A 132 -13.26 -14.43 13.98
CA CYS A 132 -12.74 -13.65 12.85
C CYS A 132 -11.59 -14.32 12.08
N GLU A 133 -10.66 -14.97 12.77
CA GLU A 133 -9.54 -15.69 12.14
C GLU A 133 -10.01 -16.85 11.25
N ILE A 134 -11.09 -17.54 11.65
CA ILE A 134 -11.68 -18.63 10.87
C ILE A 134 -12.39 -18.04 9.65
N PHE A 135 -13.19 -16.99 9.83
CA PHE A 135 -13.82 -16.28 8.71
C PHE A 135 -12.79 -15.78 7.69
N TRP A 136 -11.71 -15.16 8.17
CA TRP A 136 -10.65 -14.64 7.31
C TRP A 136 -9.96 -15.74 6.51
N LYS A 137 -9.68 -16.88 7.14
CA LYS A 137 -9.12 -18.06 6.47
C LYS A 137 -10.07 -18.64 5.43
N ASP A 138 -11.36 -18.73 5.75
CA ASP A 138 -12.40 -19.23 4.85
C ASP A 138 -12.54 -18.28 3.64
N LEU A 139 -12.52 -16.96 3.86
CA LEU A 139 -12.50 -15.95 2.81
C LEU A 139 -11.29 -16.09 1.88
N ILE A 140 -10.08 -16.13 2.44
CA ILE A 140 -8.84 -16.27 1.67
C ILE A 140 -8.81 -17.56 0.85
N SER A 141 -9.35 -18.65 1.42
CA SER A 141 -9.41 -19.95 0.76
C SER A 141 -10.61 -20.13 -0.18
N GLN A 142 -11.45 -19.09 -0.33
CA GLN A 142 -12.67 -19.10 -1.13
C GLN A 142 -13.65 -20.22 -0.72
N ARG A 143 -13.76 -20.45 0.59
CA ARG A 143 -14.62 -21.46 1.22
C ARG A 143 -15.49 -20.84 2.31
N LEU A 144 -15.98 -19.62 2.07
CA LEU A 144 -16.88 -18.95 2.99
C LEU A 144 -18.11 -19.82 3.25
N ARG A 145 -18.43 -19.95 4.53
CA ARG A 145 -19.67 -20.53 5.02
C ARG A 145 -20.76 -19.47 5.05
N SER A 146 -21.99 -19.90 5.30
CA SER A 146 -23.09 -18.96 5.52
C SER A 146 -22.79 -18.12 6.77
N ILE A 147 -23.18 -16.85 6.78
CA ILE A 147 -22.84 -15.95 7.90
C ILE A 147 -23.34 -16.46 9.26
N GLY A 148 -24.49 -17.14 9.28
CA GLY A 148 -25.06 -17.78 10.48
C GLY A 148 -24.27 -18.96 11.05
N GLU A 149 -23.22 -19.43 10.34
CA GLU A 149 -22.31 -20.48 10.82
C GLU A 149 -21.12 -19.92 11.61
N TYR A 150 -21.01 -18.59 11.73
CA TYR A 150 -19.99 -17.91 12.52
C TYR A 150 -20.60 -17.31 13.79
N THR A 151 -19.82 -17.31 14.87
CA THR A 151 -20.23 -16.62 16.10
C THR A 151 -20.12 -15.11 15.91
N LEU A 152 -21.22 -14.38 16.03
CA LEU A 152 -21.23 -12.91 15.92
C LEU A 152 -20.85 -12.25 17.24
N VAL A 153 -20.14 -11.12 17.17
CA VAL A 153 -19.81 -10.29 18.36
C VAL A 153 -20.98 -9.37 18.73
N LYS A 154 -21.79 -9.01 17.73
CA LYS A 154 -22.89 -8.05 17.83
C LYS A 154 -24.02 -8.43 16.87
N GLU A 155 -25.20 -7.85 17.09
CA GLU A 155 -26.23 -7.81 16.05
C GLU A 155 -25.73 -6.97 14.88
N LEU A 156 -25.86 -7.52 13.67
CA LEU A 156 -25.39 -6.88 12.44
C LEU A 156 -26.52 -6.14 11.75
N SER A 157 -26.21 -4.97 11.18
CA SER A 157 -27.12 -4.29 10.28
C SER A 157 -27.30 -5.07 8.97
N GLN A 158 -28.33 -4.74 8.19
CA GLN A 158 -28.54 -5.35 6.88
C GLN A 158 -27.39 -5.06 5.91
N GLU A 159 -26.78 -3.88 6.01
CA GLU A 159 -25.63 -3.49 5.20
C GLU A 159 -24.38 -4.31 5.59
N GLU A 160 -24.13 -4.49 6.89
CA GLU A 160 -23.03 -5.31 7.39
C GLU A 160 -23.16 -6.78 6.96
N LEU A 161 -24.37 -7.34 7.06
CA LEU A 161 -24.68 -8.69 6.57
C LEU A 161 -24.41 -8.80 5.08
N THR A 162 -24.88 -7.82 4.30
CA THR A 162 -24.68 -7.80 2.83
C THR A 162 -23.20 -7.82 2.48
N ILE A 163 -22.37 -7.03 3.17
CA ILE A 163 -20.92 -7.01 2.94
C ILE A 163 -20.29 -8.36 3.29
N LEU A 164 -20.59 -8.92 4.47
CA LEU A 164 -19.99 -10.18 4.92
C LEU A 164 -20.43 -11.38 4.07
N GLU A 165 -21.64 -11.37 3.52
CA GLU A 165 -22.15 -12.43 2.63
C GLU A 165 -21.60 -12.33 1.20
N ASN A 166 -21.27 -11.12 0.73
CA ASN A 166 -20.88 -10.89 -0.66
C ASN A 166 -19.38 -10.60 -0.85
N VAL A 167 -18.60 -10.53 0.23
CA VAL A 167 -17.15 -10.31 0.14
C VAL A 167 -16.46 -11.51 -0.50
N LYS A 168 -15.61 -11.21 -1.49
CA LYS A 168 -14.84 -12.20 -2.25
C LYS A 168 -13.36 -11.93 -2.09
N SER A 169 -12.56 -12.99 -2.13
CA SER A 169 -11.10 -12.93 -2.23
C SER A 169 -10.67 -13.47 -3.58
N GLU A 170 -9.87 -12.72 -4.31
CA GLU A 170 -9.27 -13.16 -5.58
C GLU A 170 -7.78 -12.82 -5.64
N ILE A 171 -7.06 -13.50 -6.55
CA ILE A 171 -5.69 -13.14 -6.89
C ILE A 171 -5.72 -12.38 -8.20
N GLN A 172 -5.20 -11.17 -8.17
CA GLN A 172 -5.07 -10.32 -9.34
C GLN A 172 -4.16 -10.97 -10.39
N THR A 173 -4.62 -10.95 -11.64
CA THR A 173 -3.80 -11.42 -12.77
C THR A 173 -2.75 -10.39 -13.15
N LYS A 174 -1.69 -10.84 -13.83
CA LYS A 174 -0.63 -9.95 -14.33
C LYS A 174 -1.20 -8.87 -15.27
N GLU A 175 -2.12 -9.25 -16.16
CA GLU A 175 -2.71 -8.34 -17.13
C GLU A 175 -3.51 -7.23 -16.44
N SER A 176 -4.33 -7.59 -15.46
CA SER A 176 -5.10 -6.64 -14.64
C SER A 176 -4.19 -5.72 -13.83
N PHE A 177 -3.12 -6.29 -13.24
CA PHE A 177 -2.13 -5.53 -12.47
C PHE A 177 -1.40 -4.49 -13.33
N LEU A 178 -0.89 -4.89 -14.50
CA LEU A 178 -0.20 -3.99 -15.41
C LEU A 178 -1.13 -2.93 -15.99
N SER A 179 -2.38 -3.29 -16.33
CA SER A 179 -3.40 -2.34 -16.78
C SER A 179 -3.68 -1.28 -15.72
N ASP A 180 -3.81 -1.68 -14.46
CA ASP A 180 -4.02 -0.71 -13.38
C ASP A 180 -2.83 0.22 -13.21
N LEU A 181 -1.60 -0.30 -13.28
CA LEU A 181 -0.40 0.53 -13.21
C LEU A 181 -0.31 1.53 -14.35
N GLU A 182 -0.71 1.15 -15.57
CA GLU A 182 -0.80 2.09 -16.69
C GLU A 182 -1.79 3.21 -16.41
N GLU A 183 -2.96 2.90 -15.84
CA GLU A 183 -3.93 3.92 -15.45
C GLU A 183 -3.38 4.80 -14.32
N ILE A 184 -2.92 4.22 -13.22
CA ILE A 184 -2.32 4.92 -12.07
C ILE A 184 -1.21 5.86 -12.54
N TYR A 185 -0.32 5.37 -13.41
CA TYR A 185 0.76 6.17 -13.94
C TYR A 185 0.25 7.32 -14.80
N LYS A 186 -0.83 7.17 -15.57
CA LYS A 186 -1.47 8.30 -16.29
C LYS A 186 -2.11 9.31 -15.34
N TYR A 187 -2.71 8.86 -14.23
CA TYR A 187 -3.30 9.75 -13.22
C TYR A 187 -2.25 10.63 -12.55
N ILE A 188 -1.06 10.07 -12.31
CA ILE A 188 0.01 10.70 -11.53
C ILE A 188 1.00 11.44 -12.43
N ASN A 189 1.38 10.85 -13.57
CA ASN A 189 2.57 11.28 -14.29
C ASN A 189 2.29 12.20 -15.50
N ILE A 190 2.32 13.50 -15.24
CA ILE A 190 2.67 14.49 -16.30
C ILE A 190 4.01 15.17 -15.99
N ASN A 191 4.37 15.39 -14.72
CA ASN A 191 5.57 16.17 -14.35
C ASN A 191 6.37 15.59 -13.16
N GLN A 192 6.11 14.35 -12.76
CA GLN A 192 6.59 13.83 -11.46
C GLN A 192 7.51 12.64 -11.64
N LYS A 193 8.54 12.55 -10.81
CA LYS A 193 9.34 11.33 -10.73
C LYS A 193 8.57 10.26 -9.96
N VAL A 194 8.36 9.10 -10.58
CA VAL A 194 7.66 7.97 -9.96
C VAL A 194 8.65 6.88 -9.58
N THR A 195 8.57 6.41 -8.33
CA THR A 195 9.28 5.22 -7.83
C THR A 195 8.29 4.16 -7.40
N PHE A 196 8.32 3.02 -8.07
CA PHE A 196 7.55 1.84 -7.68
C PHE A 196 8.32 1.01 -6.66
N VAL A 197 7.65 0.64 -5.57
CA VAL A 197 8.22 -0.12 -4.48
C VAL A 197 7.47 -1.45 -4.32
N SER A 198 8.20 -2.56 -4.33
CA SER A 198 7.61 -3.86 -4.00
C SER A 198 7.62 -4.09 -2.48
N HIS A 199 6.75 -4.99 -2.01
CA HIS A 199 7.03 -5.67 -0.74
C HIS A 199 8.39 -6.38 -0.80
N PHE A 200 9.05 -6.54 0.36
CA PHE A 200 10.21 -7.45 0.47
C PHE A 200 9.82 -8.92 0.25
N ASP A 201 10.41 -9.56 -0.76
CA ASP A 201 10.29 -10.99 -1.06
C ASP A 201 11.19 -11.84 -0.13
N MET A 202 10.83 -11.89 1.16
CA MET A 202 11.53 -12.71 2.15
C MET A 202 11.35 -14.22 1.89
N LYS A 203 12.30 -14.98 2.41
CA LYS A 203 12.17 -16.43 2.57
C LYS A 203 11.08 -16.76 3.61
N VAL A 204 10.29 -17.79 3.35
CA VAL A 204 9.41 -18.39 4.35
C VAL A 204 10.27 -18.91 5.50
N ARG A 205 9.82 -18.73 6.74
CA ARG A 205 10.57 -19.15 7.93
C ARG A 205 11.00 -20.61 7.80
N ASN A 206 12.29 -20.87 8.02
CA ASN A 206 12.92 -22.20 7.88
C ASN A 206 12.85 -22.82 6.48
N SER A 207 12.71 -22.02 5.43
CA SER A 207 12.70 -22.47 4.03
C SER A 207 13.59 -21.59 3.17
N ASP A 208 14.12 -22.14 2.08
CA ASP A 208 14.76 -21.35 1.02
C ASP A 208 13.75 -20.79 0.00
N VAL A 209 12.48 -21.18 0.13
CA VAL A 209 11.39 -20.73 -0.73
C VAL A 209 10.93 -19.35 -0.30
N ARG A 210 10.71 -18.46 -1.27
CA ARG A 210 10.13 -17.12 -1.05
C ARG A 210 8.63 -17.15 -1.15
N VAL A 211 7.98 -16.17 -0.53
CA VAL A 211 6.52 -15.96 -0.67
C VAL A 211 6.20 -15.70 -2.15
N PRO A 212 5.50 -16.61 -2.86
CA PRO A 212 5.35 -16.55 -4.31
C PRO A 212 4.71 -15.24 -4.80
N GLU A 213 3.67 -14.76 -4.12
CA GLU A 213 2.97 -13.53 -4.48
C GLU A 213 3.89 -12.31 -4.42
N ARG A 214 4.83 -12.26 -3.47
CA ARG A 214 5.79 -11.15 -3.35
C ARG A 214 6.84 -11.18 -4.46
N VAL A 215 7.20 -12.38 -4.94
CA VAL A 215 8.09 -12.53 -6.10
C VAL A 215 7.39 -12.03 -7.37
N LEU A 216 6.12 -12.39 -7.57
CA LEU A 216 5.32 -11.92 -8.70
C LEU A 216 5.18 -10.40 -8.72
N ILE A 217 4.83 -9.78 -7.58
CA ILE A 217 4.73 -8.32 -7.46
C ILE A 217 6.04 -7.65 -7.87
N LYS A 218 7.17 -8.13 -7.35
CA LYS A 218 8.50 -7.60 -7.69
C LYS A 218 8.75 -7.69 -9.20
N GLU A 219 8.46 -8.84 -9.82
CA GLU A 219 8.67 -9.04 -11.24
C GLU A 219 7.80 -8.11 -12.09
N TRP A 220 6.50 -7.99 -11.75
CA TRP A 220 5.56 -7.16 -12.50
C TRP A 220 5.84 -5.67 -12.34
N LEU A 221 6.23 -5.22 -11.15
CA LEU A 221 6.64 -3.82 -10.93
C LEU A 221 7.95 -3.49 -11.65
N SER A 222 8.93 -4.40 -11.65
CA SER A 222 10.18 -4.21 -12.39
C SER A 222 9.92 -4.09 -13.89
N GLU A 223 9.14 -5.01 -14.46
CA GLU A 223 8.76 -4.98 -15.88
C GLU A 223 8.02 -3.71 -16.26
N PHE A 224 7.06 -3.28 -15.44
CA PHE A 224 6.34 -2.04 -15.68
C PHE A 224 7.26 -0.82 -15.61
N SER A 225 8.14 -0.77 -14.60
CA SER A 225 9.05 0.36 -14.41
C SER A 225 10.03 0.51 -15.57
N ASP A 226 10.55 -0.61 -16.10
CA ASP A 226 11.40 -0.62 -17.29
C ASP A 226 10.64 -0.08 -18.51
N LYS A 227 9.37 -0.48 -18.68
CA LYS A 227 8.51 -0.04 -19.79
C LYS A 227 8.25 1.46 -19.78
N VAL A 228 8.05 2.07 -18.61
CA VAL A 228 7.73 3.51 -18.49
C VAL A 228 8.93 4.38 -18.09
N TYR A 229 10.14 3.81 -18.06
CA TYR A 229 11.37 4.48 -17.66
C TYR A 229 11.28 5.13 -16.26
N SER A 230 10.59 4.47 -15.32
CA SER A 230 10.50 4.90 -13.92
C SER A 230 11.46 4.09 -13.02
N THR A 231 11.63 4.53 -11.77
CA THR A 231 12.48 3.82 -10.82
C THR A 231 11.73 2.64 -10.21
N PHE A 232 12.36 1.47 -10.15
CA PHE A 232 11.91 0.34 -9.36
C PHE A 232 12.82 0.14 -8.14
N PHE A 233 12.21 -0.06 -6.97
CA PHE A 233 12.91 -0.32 -5.73
C PHE A 233 12.33 -1.53 -4.99
N ASN A 234 13.20 -2.45 -4.59
CA ASN A 234 12.83 -3.56 -3.72
C ASN A 234 13.66 -3.48 -2.42
N PRO A 235 13.03 -3.31 -1.24
CA PRO A 235 13.75 -3.17 0.03
C PRO A 235 14.47 -4.44 0.49
N ARG A 236 14.29 -5.58 -0.21
CA ARG A 236 14.91 -6.86 0.15
C ARG A 236 16.42 -6.79 0.27
N PHE A 237 17.13 -6.13 -0.63
CA PHE A 237 18.59 -6.13 -0.58
C PHE A 237 19.10 -5.48 0.71
N LEU A 238 18.47 -4.36 1.11
CA LEU A 238 18.82 -3.65 2.33
C LEU A 238 18.47 -4.51 3.55
N LEU A 239 17.34 -5.20 3.51
CA LEU A 239 16.92 -6.10 4.59
C LEU A 239 17.82 -7.33 4.73
N GLU A 240 18.34 -7.87 3.62
CA GLU A 240 19.32 -8.96 3.62
C GLU A 240 20.68 -8.52 4.17
N GLU A 241 21.12 -7.30 3.84
CA GLU A 241 22.36 -6.72 4.35
C GLU A 241 22.25 -6.38 5.85
N TYR A 242 21.12 -5.82 6.27
CA TYR A 242 20.85 -5.46 7.67
C TYR A 242 20.62 -6.70 8.55
N GLY A 243 20.03 -7.74 7.96
CA GLY A 243 19.65 -9.00 8.60
C GLY A 243 18.17 -9.02 9.00
N TYR A 244 17.44 -10.02 8.52
CA TYR A 244 15.99 -10.18 8.74
C TYR A 244 15.57 -10.10 10.21
N GLU A 245 16.28 -10.78 11.12
CA GLU A 245 15.94 -10.81 12.56
C GLU A 245 16.08 -9.46 13.24
N LYS A 246 16.98 -8.60 12.73
CA LYS A 246 17.19 -7.24 13.27
C LYS A 246 16.28 -6.22 12.60
N GLY A 247 15.94 -6.46 11.33
CA GLY A 247 15.18 -5.51 10.51
C GLY A 247 13.67 -5.65 10.64
N LEU A 248 13.17 -6.74 11.23
CA LEU A 248 11.75 -7.06 11.28
C LEU A 248 11.23 -7.32 12.69
N LEU A 249 10.03 -6.81 12.98
CA LEU A 249 9.26 -7.16 14.17
C LEU A 249 8.47 -8.46 13.96
N ASP A 250 8.00 -8.68 12.73
CA ASP A 250 7.26 -9.85 12.30
C ASP A 250 7.43 -10.09 10.77
N ASN A 251 6.58 -10.89 10.15
CA ASN A 251 6.70 -11.21 8.72
C ASN A 251 6.29 -10.05 7.77
N ALA A 252 5.92 -8.89 8.30
CA ALA A 252 5.34 -7.78 7.55
C ALA A 252 5.83 -6.38 7.98
N HIS A 253 6.32 -6.19 9.21
CA HIS A 253 6.66 -4.89 9.78
C HIS A 253 8.15 -4.73 10.08
N TYR A 254 8.67 -3.53 9.82
CA TYR A 254 10.05 -3.15 10.10
C TYR A 254 10.27 -2.78 11.57
N THR A 255 11.51 -2.94 12.04
CA THR A 255 11.97 -2.29 13.28
C THR A 255 12.23 -0.81 13.06
N LYS A 256 12.14 0.01 14.11
CA LYS A 256 12.40 1.47 14.01
C LYS A 256 13.83 1.77 13.58
N GLU A 257 14.79 0.93 13.94
CA GLU A 257 16.18 1.07 13.51
C GLU A 257 16.32 0.81 12.00
N PHE A 258 15.62 -0.19 11.46
CA PHE A 258 15.64 -0.46 10.02
C PHE A 258 14.91 0.62 9.22
N GLU A 259 13.80 1.16 9.72
CA GLU A 259 13.10 2.29 9.09
C GLU A 259 14.04 3.49 8.90
N LYS A 260 14.94 3.75 9.86
CA LYS A 260 15.95 4.82 9.74
C LYS A 260 16.97 4.55 8.63
N GLU A 261 17.46 3.32 8.49
CA GLU A 261 18.37 2.98 7.39
C GLU A 261 17.66 3.06 6.03
N LEU A 262 16.41 2.59 5.97
CA LEU A 262 15.59 2.66 4.77
C LEU A 262 15.27 4.12 4.38
N SER A 263 15.06 5.01 5.35
CA SER A 263 14.78 6.43 5.10
C SER A 263 15.92 7.11 4.33
N LYS A 264 17.18 6.82 4.66
CA LYS A 264 18.36 7.39 3.95
C LYS A 264 18.36 7.01 2.48
N LEU A 265 17.99 5.77 2.19
CA LEU A 265 17.93 5.25 0.84
C LEU A 265 16.76 5.84 0.05
N TYR A 266 15.61 6.06 0.69
CA TYR A 266 14.52 6.80 0.05
C TYR A 266 14.92 8.24 -0.26
N LEU A 267 15.65 8.91 0.63
CA LEU A 267 16.16 10.25 0.34
C LEU A 267 17.03 10.27 -0.91
N ASP A 268 17.96 9.31 -1.05
CA ASP A 268 18.78 9.19 -2.26
C ASP A 268 17.95 8.94 -3.52
N LEU A 269 16.91 8.11 -3.44
CA LEU A 269 15.99 7.85 -4.56
C LEU A 269 15.14 9.07 -4.92
N ILE A 270 14.77 9.90 -3.95
CA ILE A 270 13.99 11.11 -4.19
C ILE A 270 14.86 12.18 -4.86
N LEU A 271 16.12 12.31 -4.45
CA LEU A 271 17.01 13.36 -4.93
C LEU A 271 17.71 13.07 -6.27
N ASN A 272 17.83 11.80 -6.68
CA ASN A 272 18.56 11.40 -7.91
C ASN A 272 17.68 10.65 -8.89
#